data_AF-A0A3N7HRT2-F1
#
_entry.id   AF-A0A3N7HRT2-F1
#
_cell.length_a   1.000
_cell.length_b   1.000
_cell.length_c   1.000
_cell.angle_alpha   90.00
_cell.angle_beta   90.00
_cell.angle_gamma   90.00
#
_symmetry.space_group_name_H-M   'P 1'
#
loop_
_entity.id
_entity.type
_entity.pdbx_description
1 polymer ?
#
loop_
_entity_poly.entity_id
_entity_poly.type
_entity_poly.pdbx_seq_one_letter_code
_entity_poly.pdbx_strand_id
1 'polypeptide(L)'
;MNTPIARQRGNALLITLVLLGAMALVAAFANRNHLFEARASINQYRSTQAFESAEAGVAWGIAMLNDPRPVNDQCLPASAASGSFAERWQAASGRSAKLVAACVRSGSGWTCSCASDGTPRFGSDVRIDANAFRIELVADVQARVLQIASTGCTSLSGECLPGRPTDATAHVQVLAGALPALASLPLAALTAKQAVIAAGPDAGFHNADAASAGITLHAGKTITTTSARLTTVPGSAADASVIENDPMLNDPTADSFFNAFFGLSKPLWKQQPGVKTLRCDGDCSTAVATAIDGGYRMLWIDGDARLSSDVTLGRPGKPVVLVATGTLAVAASVNVHGLVYAGRIDWSGAPGLVRGAVISESEALIANASDFVRDTSVLNTLQAQVGSFARVPGSWRDF
;
A
#
# COMPACT_ATOMS: atom_id res chain seq x y z
N MET A 1 25.05 91.79 -53.02
CA MET A 1 25.40 90.94 -51.86
C MET A 1 24.27 89.93 -51.65
N ASN A 2 24.58 88.65 -51.87
CA ASN A 2 24.15 87.39 -51.23
C ASN A 2 22.71 87.28 -50.70
N THR A 3 21.91 86.22 -50.90
CA THR A 3 21.99 84.88 -51.55
C THR A 3 20.56 84.28 -51.41
N PRO A 4 20.10 83.34 -52.25
CA PRO A 4 18.74 82.80 -52.15
C PRO A 4 18.63 81.66 -51.10
N ILE A 5 17.63 81.73 -50.22
CA ILE A 5 17.28 80.67 -49.25
C ILE A 5 16.24 79.75 -49.89
N ALA A 6 16.68 78.71 -50.60
CA ALA A 6 15.78 77.67 -51.11
C ALA A 6 16.50 76.32 -51.29
N ARG A 7 16.89 75.65 -50.18
CA ARG A 7 17.28 74.21 -50.23
C ARG A 7 17.29 73.42 -48.91
N GLN A 8 16.67 73.89 -47.82
CA GLN A 8 16.74 73.21 -46.51
C GLN A 8 15.47 72.44 -46.07
N ARG A 9 14.33 72.56 -46.77
CA ARG A 9 13.07 71.90 -46.34
C ARG A 9 12.97 70.40 -46.69
N GLY A 10 13.70 69.91 -47.70
CA GLY A 10 13.67 68.50 -48.11
C GLY A 10 14.46 67.55 -47.20
N ASN A 11 15.62 67.99 -46.69
CA ASN A 11 16.49 67.14 -45.87
C ASN A 11 15.88 66.87 -44.48
N ALA A 12 15.18 67.84 -43.88
CA ALA A 12 14.52 67.66 -42.60
C ALA A 12 13.45 66.56 -42.66
N LEU A 13 12.61 66.55 -43.71
CA LEU A 13 11.56 65.55 -43.90
C LEU A 13 12.13 64.15 -44.15
N LEU A 14 13.24 64.07 -44.91
CA LEU A 14 13.95 62.80 -45.17
C LEU A 14 14.55 62.22 -43.88
N ILE A 15 15.18 63.05 -43.06
CA ILE A 15 15.72 62.64 -41.74
C ILE A 15 14.58 62.20 -40.82
N THR A 16 13.48 62.95 -40.76
CA THR A 16 12.33 62.57 -39.93
C THR A 16 11.72 61.23 -40.38
N LEU A 17 11.56 60.99 -41.68
CA LEU A 17 11.06 59.71 -42.19
C LEU A 17 12.01 58.54 -41.90
N VAL A 18 13.32 58.74 -42.03
CA VAL A 18 14.33 57.72 -41.68
C VAL A 18 14.30 57.42 -40.18
N LEU A 19 14.20 58.45 -39.33
CA LEU A 19 14.11 58.28 -37.88
C LEU A 19 12.79 57.60 -37.47
N LEU A 20 11.66 57.98 -38.06
CA LEU A 20 10.38 57.31 -37.84
C LEU A 20 10.42 55.86 -38.30
N GLY A 21 11.03 55.58 -39.45
CA GLY A 21 11.25 54.22 -39.95
C GLY A 21 12.12 53.38 -39.00
N ALA A 22 13.23 53.95 -38.50
CA ALA A 22 14.09 53.30 -37.54
C ALA A 22 13.37 53.02 -36.21
N MET A 23 12.60 53.99 -35.68
CA MET A 23 11.78 53.79 -34.47
C MET A 23 10.71 52.72 -34.68
N ALA A 24 10.03 52.70 -35.83
CA ALA A 24 9.03 51.69 -36.15
C ALA A 24 9.64 50.28 -36.23
N LEU A 25 10.84 50.13 -36.81
CA LEU A 25 11.57 48.85 -36.83
C LEU A 25 11.97 48.39 -35.42
N VAL A 26 12.45 49.29 -34.57
CA VAL A 26 12.78 48.98 -33.16
C VAL A 26 11.52 48.56 -32.40
N ALA A 27 10.41 49.28 -32.55
CA ALA A 27 9.14 48.92 -31.93
C ALA A 27 8.61 47.55 -32.42
N ALA A 28 8.70 47.26 -33.72
CA ALA A 28 8.30 45.97 -34.28
C ALA A 28 9.14 44.82 -33.72
N PHE A 29 10.47 45.02 -33.59
CA PHE A 29 11.38 44.04 -33.00
C PHE A 29 11.09 43.81 -31.51
N ALA A 30 10.89 44.88 -30.73
CA ALA A 30 10.53 44.80 -29.32
C ALA A 30 9.20 44.05 -29.11
N ASN A 31 8.17 44.36 -29.91
CA ASN A 31 6.87 43.69 -29.83
C ASN A 31 7.00 42.18 -30.16
N ARG A 32 7.81 41.83 -31.16
CA ARG A 32 8.08 40.43 -31.51
C ARG A 32 8.78 39.69 -30.36
N ASN A 33 9.76 40.29 -29.71
CA ASN A 33 10.46 39.69 -28.57
C ASN A 33 9.52 39.50 -27.38
N HIS A 34 8.73 40.51 -27.03
CA HIS A 34 7.73 40.38 -25.95
C HIS A 34 6.71 39.27 -26.23
N LEU A 35 6.25 39.13 -27.47
CA LEU A 35 5.34 38.04 -27.85
C LEU A 35 6.01 36.66 -27.73
N PHE A 36 7.28 36.53 -28.10
CA PHE A 36 8.01 35.27 -27.90
C PHE A 36 8.21 34.95 -26.43
N GLU A 37 8.62 35.92 -25.63
CA GLU A 37 8.78 35.76 -24.18
C GLU A 37 7.45 35.40 -23.50
N ALA A 38 6.35 36.06 -23.89
CA ALA A 38 5.02 35.75 -23.38
C ALA A 38 4.57 34.34 -23.75
N ARG A 39 4.76 33.92 -25.01
CA ARG A 39 4.45 32.55 -25.45
C ARG A 39 5.31 31.51 -24.74
N ALA A 40 6.61 31.77 -24.61
CA ALA A 40 7.52 30.89 -23.89
C ALA A 40 7.13 30.77 -22.41
N SER A 41 6.79 31.87 -21.75
CA SER A 41 6.34 31.89 -20.35
C SER A 41 5.03 31.12 -20.16
N ILE A 42 4.04 31.32 -21.04
CA ILE A 42 2.76 30.59 -21.00
C ILE A 42 2.97 29.09 -21.22
N ASN A 43 3.79 28.72 -22.21
CA ASN A 43 4.08 27.32 -22.50
C ASN A 43 4.82 26.67 -21.32
N GLN A 44 5.80 27.36 -20.73
CA GLN A 44 6.50 26.88 -19.54
C GLN A 44 5.53 26.70 -18.36
N TYR A 45 4.65 27.67 -18.12
CA TYR A 45 3.65 27.59 -17.06
C TYR A 45 2.72 26.38 -17.23
N ARG A 46 2.20 26.17 -18.45
CA ARG A 46 1.31 25.04 -18.78
C ARG A 46 2.03 23.69 -18.68
N SER A 47 3.30 23.64 -19.11
CA SER A 47 4.15 22.46 -18.95
C SER A 47 4.34 22.10 -17.47
N THR A 48 4.68 23.08 -16.63
CA THR A 48 4.78 22.88 -15.17
C THR A 48 3.45 22.42 -14.57
N GLN A 49 2.32 23.01 -14.95
CA GLN A 49 1.01 22.56 -14.47
C GLN A 49 0.69 21.11 -14.84
N ALA A 50 0.98 20.71 -16.08
CA ALA A 50 0.78 19.34 -16.53
C ALA A 50 1.69 18.37 -15.74
N PHE A 51 2.95 18.74 -15.52
CA PHE A 51 3.92 17.95 -14.74
C PHE A 51 3.48 17.76 -13.29
N GLU A 52 3.09 18.84 -12.60
CA GLU A 52 2.56 18.78 -11.22
C GLU A 52 1.30 17.89 -11.13
N SER A 53 0.47 17.91 -12.18
CA SER A 53 -0.71 17.04 -12.26
C SER A 53 -0.30 15.57 -12.43
N ALA A 54 0.74 15.29 -13.21
CA ALA A 54 1.28 13.94 -13.36
C ALA A 54 1.88 13.41 -12.04
N GLU A 55 2.65 14.22 -11.31
CA GLU A 55 3.15 13.89 -9.97
C GLU A 55 2.00 13.64 -8.98
N ALA A 56 0.95 14.46 -9.03
CA ALA A 56 -0.25 14.24 -8.21
C ALA A 56 -0.91 12.88 -8.49
N GLY A 57 -0.95 12.46 -9.75
CA GLY A 57 -1.45 11.14 -10.13
C GLY A 57 -0.60 10.00 -9.55
N VAL A 58 0.72 10.12 -9.54
CA VAL A 58 1.61 9.13 -8.89
C VAL A 58 1.33 9.06 -7.39
N ALA A 59 1.29 10.21 -6.71
CA ALA A 59 1.04 10.27 -5.28
C ALA A 59 -0.34 9.67 -4.92
N TRP A 60 -1.36 10.02 -5.71
CA TRP A 60 -2.70 9.47 -5.56
C TRP A 60 -2.74 7.95 -5.79
N GLY A 61 -2.07 7.45 -6.84
CA GLY A 61 -2.01 6.03 -7.15
C GLY A 61 -1.39 5.21 -6.02
N ILE A 62 -0.27 5.67 -5.44
CA ILE A 62 0.37 5.02 -4.28
C ILE A 62 -0.56 5.05 -3.06
N ALA A 63 -1.24 6.18 -2.81
CA ALA A 63 -2.19 6.28 -1.70
C ALA A 63 -3.35 5.28 -1.85
N MET A 64 -3.94 5.18 -3.04
CA MET A 64 -5.03 4.26 -3.33
C MET A 64 -4.61 2.79 -3.24
N LEU A 65 -3.40 2.45 -3.69
CA LEU A 65 -2.84 1.10 -3.55
C LEU A 65 -2.68 0.68 -2.08
N ASN A 66 -2.51 1.63 -1.17
CA ASN A 66 -2.36 1.40 0.26
C ASN A 66 -3.66 1.57 1.07
N ASP A 67 -4.74 2.06 0.47
CA ASP A 67 -6.03 2.15 1.15
C ASP A 67 -6.73 0.78 1.12
N PRO A 68 -6.91 0.12 2.27
CA PRO A 68 -7.46 -1.23 2.31
C PRO A 68 -8.98 -1.27 2.21
N ARG A 69 -9.65 -0.11 2.26
CA ARG A 69 -11.11 -0.04 2.22
C ARG A 69 -11.62 -0.41 0.83
N PRO A 70 -12.77 -1.11 0.72
CA PRO A 70 -13.39 -1.34 -0.57
C PRO A 70 -13.77 -0.03 -1.27
N VAL A 71 -13.57 0.07 -2.59
CA VAL A 71 -13.81 1.32 -3.35
C VAL A 71 -14.77 1.13 -4.53
N ASN A 72 -15.66 2.10 -4.74
CA ASN A 72 -16.58 2.13 -5.88
C ASN A 72 -15.92 2.67 -7.16
N ASP A 73 -16.69 2.84 -8.24
CA ASP A 73 -16.19 3.33 -9.53
C ASP A 73 -15.85 4.84 -9.55
N GLN A 74 -16.16 5.57 -8.48
CA GLN A 74 -15.74 6.95 -8.24
C GLN A 74 -14.46 7.03 -7.37
N CYS A 75 -13.85 5.88 -7.08
CA CYS A 75 -12.69 5.75 -6.20
C CYS A 75 -12.95 6.22 -4.76
N LEU A 76 -14.20 6.15 -4.32
CA LEU A 76 -14.60 6.47 -2.96
C LEU A 76 -14.81 5.19 -2.15
N PRO A 77 -14.48 5.18 -0.83
CA PRO A 77 -14.78 4.07 0.04
C PRO A 77 -16.27 3.72 0.02
N ALA A 78 -16.59 2.45 -0.23
CA ALA A 78 -17.96 1.95 -0.29
C ALA A 78 -18.02 0.50 0.21
N SER A 79 -18.68 0.26 1.33
CA SER A 79 -18.73 -1.07 1.98
C SER A 79 -19.32 -2.18 1.11
N ALA A 80 -20.19 -1.84 0.15
CA ALA A 80 -20.78 -2.80 -0.79
C ALA A 80 -19.88 -3.13 -2.01
N ALA A 81 -18.72 -2.48 -2.15
CA ALA A 81 -17.82 -2.73 -3.27
C ALA A 81 -17.09 -4.09 -3.14
N SER A 82 -16.68 -4.65 -4.28
CA SER A 82 -16.09 -5.99 -4.37
C SER A 82 -14.69 -6.13 -3.75
N GLY A 83 -14.00 -5.02 -3.51
CA GLY A 83 -12.64 -5.02 -2.95
C GLY A 83 -11.99 -3.64 -2.96
N SER A 84 -10.81 -3.56 -2.36
CA SER A 84 -9.98 -2.34 -2.38
C SER A 84 -9.47 -2.02 -3.78
N PHE A 85 -8.90 -0.84 -3.96
CA PHE A 85 -8.31 -0.44 -5.24
C PHE A 85 -7.21 -1.41 -5.69
N ALA A 86 -6.33 -1.82 -4.77
CA ALA A 86 -5.27 -2.79 -5.04
C ALA A 86 -5.84 -4.18 -5.41
N GLU A 87 -6.86 -4.67 -4.69
CA GLU A 87 -7.50 -5.97 -4.97
C GLU A 87 -8.14 -5.97 -6.37
N ARG A 88 -8.86 -4.90 -6.73
CA ARG A 88 -9.46 -4.73 -8.07
C ARG A 88 -8.39 -4.76 -9.16
N TRP A 89 -7.24 -4.13 -8.90
CA TRP A 89 -6.18 -4.04 -9.88
C TRP A 89 -5.39 -5.33 -10.05
N GLN A 90 -5.10 -6.03 -8.96
CA GLN A 90 -4.51 -7.36 -8.99
C GLN A 90 -5.43 -8.36 -9.72
N ALA A 91 -6.75 -8.28 -9.51
CA ALA A 91 -7.70 -9.13 -10.24
C ALA A 91 -7.75 -8.85 -11.76
N ALA A 92 -7.27 -7.68 -12.20
CA ALA A 92 -7.22 -7.30 -13.60
C ALA A 92 -5.86 -7.52 -14.26
N SER A 93 -4.80 -7.89 -13.51
CA SER A 93 -3.42 -8.02 -14.03
C SER A 93 -3.19 -9.15 -15.05
N GLY A 94 -4.25 -9.86 -15.46
CA GLY A 94 -4.24 -10.82 -16.56
C GLY A 94 -5.26 -10.53 -17.67
N ARG A 95 -5.90 -9.34 -17.66
CA ARG A 95 -6.91 -8.95 -18.66
C ARG A 95 -6.26 -8.15 -19.81
N SER A 96 -6.84 -8.28 -21.01
CA SER A 96 -6.42 -7.46 -22.17
C SER A 96 -6.78 -5.97 -22.02
N ALA A 97 -7.80 -5.65 -21.22
CA ALA A 97 -8.19 -4.28 -20.92
C ALA A 97 -7.35 -3.75 -19.75
N LYS A 98 -6.58 -2.69 -20.00
CA LYS A 98 -5.84 -1.97 -18.95
C LYS A 98 -6.85 -1.25 -18.08
N LEU A 99 -6.85 -1.50 -16.77
CA LEU A 99 -7.58 -0.63 -15.87
C LEU A 99 -6.95 0.77 -15.91
N VAL A 100 -7.79 1.78 -15.73
CA VAL A 100 -7.40 3.19 -15.77
C VAL A 100 -8.17 3.90 -14.68
N ALA A 101 -7.52 4.83 -13.99
CA ALA A 101 -8.21 5.83 -13.20
C ALA A 101 -7.90 7.22 -13.74
N ALA A 102 -8.89 8.10 -13.74
CA ALA A 102 -8.67 9.51 -14.05
C ALA A 102 -9.25 10.37 -12.94
N CYS A 103 -8.63 11.51 -12.69
CA CYS A 103 -9.07 12.48 -11.72
C CYS A 103 -8.93 13.88 -12.27
N VAL A 104 -9.80 14.77 -11.82
CA VAL A 104 -9.76 16.20 -12.13
C VAL A 104 -9.88 17.01 -10.86
N ARG A 105 -9.19 18.15 -10.85
CA ARG A 105 -9.16 19.05 -9.71
C ARG A 105 -10.55 19.61 -9.44
N SER A 106 -11.03 19.47 -8.20
CA SER A 106 -12.32 19.98 -7.75
C SER A 106 -12.18 20.63 -6.37
N GLY A 107 -12.24 21.97 -6.33
CA GLY A 107 -11.99 22.74 -5.11
C GLY A 107 -10.61 22.45 -4.51
N SER A 108 -10.59 22.03 -3.24
CA SER A 108 -9.37 21.60 -2.54
C SER A 108 -8.99 20.13 -2.76
N GLY A 109 -9.84 19.33 -3.43
CA GLY A 109 -9.67 17.89 -3.63
C GLY A 109 -9.62 17.45 -5.10
N TRP A 110 -9.91 16.16 -5.31
CA TRP A 110 -9.96 15.52 -6.62
C TRP A 110 -11.30 14.81 -6.78
N THR A 111 -11.92 14.97 -7.94
CA THR A 111 -13.05 14.13 -8.36
C THR A 111 -12.48 13.06 -9.29
N CYS A 112 -12.68 11.79 -8.96
CA CYS A 112 -12.03 10.67 -9.62
C CYS A 112 -13.03 9.67 -10.20
N SER A 113 -12.56 8.88 -11.17
CA SER A 113 -13.23 7.70 -11.69
C SER A 113 -12.21 6.59 -11.91
N CYS A 114 -12.51 5.41 -11.40
CA CYS A 114 -11.74 4.17 -11.59
C CYS A 114 -12.73 3.05 -11.89
N ALA A 115 -13.50 3.24 -12.96
CA ALA A 115 -14.51 2.29 -13.39
C ALA A 115 -13.91 0.91 -13.63
N SER A 116 -14.64 -0.12 -13.22
CA SER A 116 -14.21 -1.52 -13.32
C SER A 116 -14.01 -2.02 -14.76
N ASP A 117 -14.59 -1.33 -15.74
CA ASP A 117 -14.42 -1.55 -17.18
C ASP A 117 -13.15 -0.87 -17.77
N GLY A 118 -12.39 -0.15 -16.94
CA GLY A 118 -11.18 0.57 -17.35
C GLY A 118 -11.45 1.88 -18.10
N THR A 119 -12.70 2.34 -18.18
CA THR A 119 -13.06 3.58 -18.88
C THR A 119 -13.55 4.63 -17.88
N PRO A 120 -12.73 5.65 -17.55
CA PRO A 120 -13.14 6.70 -16.62
C PRO A 120 -14.38 7.46 -17.12
N ARG A 121 -15.33 7.72 -16.22
CA ARG A 121 -16.59 8.41 -16.50
C ARG A 121 -16.82 9.50 -15.46
N PHE A 122 -17.21 10.69 -15.93
CA PHE A 122 -17.47 11.85 -15.09
C PHE A 122 -18.90 12.36 -15.31
N GLY A 123 -19.50 12.90 -14.25
CA GLY A 123 -20.79 13.58 -14.34
C GLY A 123 -20.68 14.91 -15.11
N SER A 124 -21.83 15.43 -15.54
CA SER A 124 -21.89 16.71 -16.26
C SER A 124 -21.57 17.93 -15.40
N ASP A 125 -21.55 17.77 -14.08
CA ASP A 125 -21.22 18.78 -13.07
C ASP A 125 -19.71 19.03 -12.92
N VAL A 126 -18.88 18.17 -13.52
CA VAL A 126 -17.42 18.22 -13.40
C VAL A 126 -16.82 19.32 -14.27
N ARG A 127 -15.97 20.14 -13.66
CA ARG A 127 -15.20 21.18 -14.34
C ARG A 127 -14.09 20.56 -15.19
N ILE A 128 -14.25 20.58 -16.51
CA ILE A 128 -13.29 19.98 -17.44
C ILE A 128 -12.07 20.86 -17.76
N ASP A 129 -12.15 22.17 -17.52
CA ASP A 129 -11.07 23.17 -17.70
C ASP A 129 -10.04 23.17 -16.56
N ALA A 130 -10.13 22.23 -15.63
CA ALA A 130 -9.22 22.13 -14.50
C ALA A 130 -8.16 21.03 -14.70
N ASN A 131 -7.00 21.23 -14.07
CA ASN A 131 -5.91 20.26 -14.05
C ASN A 131 -6.40 18.85 -13.75
N ALA A 132 -5.93 17.89 -14.51
CA ALA A 132 -6.36 16.51 -14.45
C ALA A 132 -5.16 15.55 -14.57
N PHE A 133 -5.36 14.32 -14.12
CA PHE A 133 -4.43 13.24 -14.39
C PHE A 133 -5.17 11.95 -14.73
N ARG A 134 -4.49 11.09 -15.49
CA ARG A 134 -4.87 9.71 -15.76
C ARG A 134 -3.75 8.81 -15.31
N ILE A 135 -4.06 7.83 -14.48
CA ILE A 135 -3.12 6.77 -14.12
C ILE A 135 -3.48 5.44 -14.77
N GLU A 136 -2.42 4.71 -15.08
CA GLU A 136 -2.44 3.36 -15.57
C GLU A 136 -1.40 2.58 -14.76
N LEU A 137 -1.84 1.53 -14.06
CA LEU A 137 -0.91 0.60 -13.41
C LEU A 137 -0.65 -0.58 -14.33
N VAL A 138 0.61 -0.76 -14.66
CA VAL A 138 1.11 -1.91 -15.42
C VAL A 138 1.77 -2.83 -14.42
N ALA A 139 1.14 -3.99 -14.17
CA ALA A 139 1.75 -5.02 -13.36
C ALA A 139 2.79 -5.76 -14.19
N ASP A 140 4.00 -5.93 -13.66
CA ASP A 140 4.95 -6.90 -14.21
C ASP A 140 4.67 -8.28 -13.59
N VAL A 141 4.82 -9.32 -14.39
CA VAL A 141 4.60 -10.73 -14.02
C VAL A 141 5.73 -11.22 -13.10
N GLN A 142 6.89 -10.56 -13.11
CA GLN A 142 8.00 -10.88 -12.21
C GLN A 142 7.94 -10.06 -10.91
N ALA A 143 7.19 -10.62 -9.95
CA ALA A 143 7.33 -10.51 -8.51
C ALA A 143 7.31 -9.09 -7.89
N ARG A 144 6.13 -8.66 -7.43
CA ARG A 144 5.94 -7.63 -6.39
C ARG A 144 6.30 -6.18 -6.78
N VAL A 145 6.37 -5.84 -8.06
CA VAL A 145 6.53 -4.45 -8.52
C VAL A 145 5.41 -4.06 -9.48
N LEU A 146 4.84 -2.87 -9.29
CA LEU A 146 3.85 -2.26 -10.16
C LEU A 146 4.43 -0.99 -10.76
N GLN A 147 4.35 -0.83 -12.08
CA GLN A 147 4.64 0.46 -12.70
C GLN A 147 3.38 1.33 -12.63
N ILE A 148 3.52 2.53 -12.08
CA ILE A 148 2.50 3.58 -12.10
C ILE A 148 2.88 4.55 -13.21
N ALA A 149 2.14 4.54 -14.31
CA ALA A 149 2.24 5.53 -15.36
C ALA A 149 1.16 6.59 -15.15
N SER A 150 1.57 7.84 -14.95
CA SER A 150 0.70 8.98 -14.74
C SER A 150 0.85 9.97 -15.89
N THR A 151 -0.27 10.33 -16.50
CA THR A 151 -0.36 11.38 -17.51
C THR A 151 -1.06 12.56 -16.86
N GLY A 152 -0.41 13.71 -16.78
CA GLY A 152 -0.98 14.96 -16.29
C GLY A 152 -1.35 15.89 -17.42
N CYS A 153 -2.47 16.61 -17.28
CA CYS A 153 -2.99 17.53 -18.28
C CYS A 153 -3.46 18.81 -17.60
N THR A 154 -3.39 19.94 -18.30
CA THR A 154 -3.94 21.22 -17.82
C THR A 154 -5.48 21.27 -17.82
N SER A 155 -6.13 20.26 -18.39
CA SER A 155 -7.59 20.10 -18.43
C SER A 155 -7.95 18.60 -18.43
N LEU A 156 -9.17 18.24 -18.04
CA LEU A 156 -9.71 16.88 -18.21
C LEU A 156 -10.06 16.64 -19.68
N SER A 157 -9.03 16.50 -20.50
CA SER A 157 -9.11 16.27 -21.94
C SER A 157 -7.82 15.64 -22.45
N GLY A 158 -7.68 15.48 -23.77
CA GLY A 158 -6.50 14.91 -24.41
C GLY A 158 -6.28 13.47 -23.94
N GLU A 159 -5.06 13.21 -23.48
CA GLU A 159 -4.69 11.90 -22.95
C GLU A 159 -5.26 11.60 -21.56
N CYS A 160 -5.65 12.63 -20.80
CA CYS A 160 -6.30 12.44 -19.50
C CYS A 160 -7.77 12.03 -19.63
N LEU A 161 -8.43 12.46 -20.72
CA LEU A 161 -9.75 11.98 -21.13
C LEU A 161 -9.91 12.12 -22.66
N PRO A 162 -9.86 11.02 -23.43
CA PRO A 162 -9.95 11.08 -24.89
C PRO A 162 -11.22 11.78 -25.39
N GLY A 163 -11.09 12.54 -26.48
CA GLY A 163 -12.22 13.17 -27.20
C GLY A 163 -12.13 14.68 -27.39
N ARG A 164 -11.20 15.37 -26.71
CA ARG A 164 -10.93 16.81 -26.90
C ARG A 164 -9.42 17.07 -26.83
N PRO A 165 -8.88 18.12 -27.49
CA PRO A 165 -7.47 18.49 -27.34
C PRO A 165 -7.21 19.12 -25.96
N THR A 166 -6.01 18.92 -25.43
CA THR A 166 -5.51 19.58 -24.22
C THR A 166 -4.38 20.55 -24.57
N ASP A 167 -4.23 21.60 -23.77
CA ASP A 167 -3.22 22.65 -23.98
C ASP A 167 -1.79 22.19 -23.67
N ALA A 168 -1.63 21.34 -22.65
CA ALA A 168 -0.36 20.72 -22.30
C ALA A 168 -0.58 19.36 -21.64
N THR A 169 0.40 18.49 -21.83
CA THR A 169 0.48 17.13 -21.26
C THR A 169 1.88 16.89 -20.74
N ALA A 170 1.99 16.13 -19.66
CA ALA A 170 3.24 15.61 -19.14
C ALA A 170 3.06 14.15 -18.72
N HIS A 171 4.14 13.36 -18.80
CA HIS A 171 4.14 11.97 -18.39
C HIS A 171 5.13 11.77 -17.26
N VAL A 172 4.72 11.01 -16.26
CA VAL A 172 5.58 10.57 -15.16
C VAL A 172 5.34 9.09 -14.96
N GLN A 173 6.42 8.35 -14.78
CA GLN A 173 6.38 6.93 -14.45
C GLN A 173 7.21 6.68 -13.19
N VAL A 174 6.70 5.83 -12.31
CA VAL A 174 7.46 5.29 -11.17
C VAL A 174 7.19 3.80 -11.01
N LEU A 175 8.12 3.10 -10.36
CA LEU A 175 7.88 1.76 -9.86
C LEU A 175 7.41 1.84 -8.39
N ALA A 176 6.38 1.08 -8.06
CA ALA A 176 5.89 0.84 -6.70
C ALA A 176 6.17 -0.62 -6.32
N GLY A 177 7.04 -0.82 -5.33
CA GLY A 177 7.39 -2.15 -4.81
C GLY A 177 6.47 -2.54 -3.65
N ALA A 178 6.06 -3.81 -3.63
CA ALA A 178 5.27 -4.37 -2.55
C ALA A 178 6.17 -4.79 -1.38
N LEU A 179 5.92 -4.22 -0.22
CA LEU A 179 6.46 -4.61 1.07
C LEU A 179 5.48 -5.63 1.67
N PRO A 180 5.86 -6.91 1.82
CA PRO A 180 4.95 -7.92 2.31
C PRO A 180 4.67 -7.71 3.81
N ALA A 181 3.49 -8.12 4.26
CA ALA A 181 3.19 -8.20 5.68
C ALA A 181 4.01 -9.29 6.38
N LEU A 182 4.45 -10.31 5.64
CA LEU A 182 5.24 -11.45 6.11
C LEU A 182 6.32 -11.78 5.08
N ALA A 183 7.60 -11.75 5.47
CA ALA A 183 8.71 -12.02 4.57
C ALA A 183 9.01 -13.52 4.47
N SER A 184 9.03 -14.22 5.61
CA SER A 184 9.24 -15.67 5.68
C SER A 184 8.06 -16.35 6.39
N LEU A 185 7.67 -17.53 5.91
CA LEU A 185 6.57 -18.27 6.51
C LEU A 185 7.08 -19.02 7.75
N PRO A 186 6.38 -18.95 8.89
CA PRO A 186 6.68 -19.79 10.04
C PRO A 186 6.65 -21.26 9.64
N LEU A 187 7.55 -22.07 10.21
CA LEU A 187 7.59 -23.51 9.94
C LEU A 187 6.63 -24.30 10.83
N ALA A 188 6.26 -23.75 11.99
CA ALA A 188 5.40 -24.39 12.97
C ALA A 188 4.01 -23.72 13.08
N ALA A 189 3.06 -24.43 13.69
CA ALA A 189 1.76 -23.83 14.05
C ALA A 189 1.92 -22.80 15.18
N LEU A 190 2.79 -23.11 16.15
CA LEU A 190 3.21 -22.20 17.21
C LEU A 190 4.74 -22.17 17.30
N THR A 191 5.30 -20.97 17.17
CA THR A 191 6.73 -20.71 17.36
C THR A 191 6.93 -19.79 18.57
N ALA A 192 7.83 -20.15 19.48
CA ALA A 192 8.20 -19.31 20.61
C ALA A 192 9.70 -19.08 20.64
N LYS A 193 10.13 -17.84 20.81
CA LYS A 193 11.54 -17.51 21.01
C LYS A 193 12.11 -18.21 22.25
N GLN A 194 11.31 -18.32 23.31
CA GLN A 194 11.68 -19.00 24.55
C GLN A 194 10.94 -20.33 24.68
N ALA A 195 10.17 -20.55 25.75
CA ALA A 195 9.48 -21.80 26.04
C ALA A 195 8.05 -21.81 25.48
N VAL A 196 7.51 -23.01 25.26
CA VAL A 196 6.08 -23.23 25.07
C VAL A 196 5.55 -24.01 26.27
N ILE A 197 4.52 -23.48 26.92
CA ILE A 197 3.80 -24.15 28.02
C ILE A 197 2.38 -24.43 27.53
N ALA A 198 2.14 -25.64 27.04
CA ALA A 198 0.82 -26.14 26.69
C ALA A 198 0.21 -26.88 27.90
N ALA A 199 -0.26 -26.11 28.87
CA ALA A 199 -0.87 -26.60 30.11
C ALA A 199 -2.38 -26.90 29.96
N GLY A 200 -3.01 -26.44 28.89
CA GLY A 200 -4.42 -26.71 28.60
C GLY A 200 -4.66 -28.19 28.30
N PRO A 201 -5.74 -28.79 28.82
CA PRO A 201 -6.12 -30.13 28.43
C PRO A 201 -6.48 -30.13 26.95
N ASP A 202 -5.85 -31.02 26.20
CA ASP A 202 -6.15 -31.29 24.80
C ASP A 202 -6.01 -30.06 23.89
N ALA A 203 -5.01 -29.21 24.13
CA ALA A 203 -4.59 -28.19 23.16
C ALA A 203 -4.10 -28.88 21.87
N GLY A 204 -4.59 -28.44 20.70
CA GLY A 204 -4.24 -29.03 19.42
C GLY A 204 -3.19 -28.23 18.66
N PHE A 205 -2.17 -28.89 18.12
CA PHE A 205 -1.15 -28.30 17.25
C PHE A 205 -0.99 -29.16 16.00
N HIS A 206 -1.31 -28.59 14.84
CA HIS A 206 -1.46 -29.33 13.61
C HIS A 206 -0.66 -28.70 12.48
N ASN A 207 0.16 -29.50 11.81
CA ASN A 207 0.87 -29.12 10.60
C ASN A 207 1.03 -30.33 9.67
N ALA A 208 0.16 -30.40 8.65
CA ALA A 208 0.22 -31.45 7.64
C ALA A 208 1.06 -31.06 6.40
N ASP A 209 1.75 -29.92 6.42
CA ASP A 209 2.51 -29.41 5.28
C ASP A 209 3.95 -29.93 5.25
N ALA A 210 4.21 -30.82 4.29
CA ALA A 210 5.53 -31.41 4.07
C ALA A 210 6.61 -30.39 3.70
N ALA A 211 6.26 -29.26 3.06
CA ALA A 211 7.23 -28.21 2.73
C ALA A 211 7.81 -27.52 3.98
N SER A 212 7.09 -27.62 5.11
CA SER A 212 7.52 -27.13 6.42
C SER A 212 7.99 -28.24 7.37
N ALA A 213 8.28 -29.43 6.82
CA ALA A 213 8.63 -30.64 7.56
C ALA A 213 7.58 -31.10 8.59
N GLY A 214 6.34 -30.59 8.51
CA GLY A 214 5.27 -30.96 9.44
C GLY A 214 5.50 -30.54 10.89
N ILE A 215 6.38 -29.57 11.16
CA ILE A 215 6.70 -29.10 12.51
C ILE A 215 5.43 -28.51 13.17
N THR A 216 5.02 -29.00 14.33
CA THR A 216 3.82 -28.52 15.04
C THR A 216 4.16 -27.43 16.05
N LEU A 217 5.23 -27.64 16.81
CA LEU A 217 5.74 -26.74 17.84
C LEU A 217 7.23 -26.47 17.63
N HIS A 218 7.64 -25.21 17.75
CA HIS A 218 9.05 -24.83 17.62
C HIS A 218 9.43 -23.79 18.66
N ALA A 219 10.36 -24.12 19.55
CA ALA A 219 10.75 -23.29 20.66
C ALA A 219 12.26 -23.20 20.82
N GLY A 220 12.73 -22.02 21.23
CA GLY A 220 14.14 -21.83 21.56
C GLY A 220 14.55 -22.44 22.91
N LYS A 221 13.57 -22.76 23.76
CA LYS A 221 13.76 -23.47 25.04
C LYS A 221 12.85 -24.69 25.11
N THR A 222 12.68 -25.24 26.30
CA THR A 222 11.85 -26.41 26.58
C THR A 222 10.40 -26.22 26.16
N ILE A 223 9.80 -27.30 25.67
CA ILE A 223 8.37 -27.40 25.38
C ILE A 223 7.72 -28.32 26.40
N THR A 224 6.81 -27.79 27.21
CA THR A 224 6.06 -28.57 28.19
C THR A 224 4.64 -28.77 27.70
N THR A 225 4.21 -30.03 27.60
CA THR A 225 2.83 -30.39 27.24
C THR A 225 2.25 -31.36 28.27
N THR A 226 0.95 -31.25 28.57
CA THR A 226 0.27 -32.21 29.46
C THR A 226 -0.53 -33.25 28.66
N SER A 227 -1.37 -32.82 27.73
CA SER A 227 -2.13 -33.71 26.82
C SER A 227 -2.30 -33.10 25.41
N ALA A 228 -1.22 -32.54 24.85
CA ALA A 228 -1.31 -31.89 23.54
C ALA A 228 -1.67 -32.88 22.41
N ARG A 229 -2.61 -32.50 21.54
CA ARG A 229 -2.91 -33.24 20.31
C ARG A 229 -1.98 -32.75 19.20
N LEU A 230 -1.01 -33.57 18.83
CA LEU A 230 -0.09 -33.26 17.75
C LEU A 230 -0.52 -33.98 16.47
N THR A 231 -0.68 -33.25 15.37
CA THR A 231 -0.90 -33.85 14.04
C THR A 231 0.12 -33.32 13.07
N THR A 232 1.01 -34.19 12.60
CA THR A 232 2.05 -33.86 11.64
C THR A 232 1.73 -34.45 10.26
N VAL A 233 2.70 -34.45 9.35
CA VAL A 233 2.60 -35.09 8.04
C VAL A 233 2.28 -36.59 8.18
N PRO A 234 1.43 -37.15 7.30
CA PRO A 234 1.09 -38.57 7.35
C PRO A 234 2.32 -39.46 7.30
N GLY A 235 2.40 -40.44 8.21
CA GLY A 235 3.51 -41.39 8.31
C GLY A 235 4.66 -40.96 9.23
N SER A 236 4.67 -39.72 9.73
CA SER A 236 5.64 -39.27 10.74
C SER A 236 5.11 -39.44 12.16
N ALA A 237 6.02 -39.70 13.10
CA ALA A 237 5.70 -39.73 14.53
C ALA A 237 5.40 -38.30 15.01
N ALA A 238 4.37 -38.15 15.86
CA ALA A 238 3.88 -36.83 16.23
C ALA A 238 4.85 -36.06 17.14
N ASP A 239 5.61 -36.76 17.97
CA ASP A 239 6.70 -36.23 18.80
C ASP A 239 7.87 -35.69 17.97
N ALA A 240 8.19 -36.32 16.83
CA ALA A 240 9.22 -35.84 15.90
C ALA A 240 8.87 -34.50 15.22
N SER A 241 7.63 -34.01 15.39
CA SER A 241 7.20 -32.70 14.91
C SER A 241 7.44 -31.55 15.89
N VAL A 242 8.07 -31.83 17.03
CA VAL A 242 8.37 -30.86 18.09
C VAL A 242 9.87 -30.54 18.06
N ILE A 243 10.20 -29.26 17.90
CA ILE A 243 11.58 -28.77 18.00
C ILE A 243 11.69 -27.90 19.23
N GLU A 244 12.43 -28.35 20.24
CA GLU A 244 12.73 -27.60 21.45
C GLU A 244 14.23 -27.31 21.57
N ASN A 245 14.58 -26.33 22.41
CA ASN A 245 15.97 -25.93 22.67
C ASN A 245 16.72 -25.47 21.41
N ASP A 246 16.04 -24.85 20.44
CA ASP A 246 16.68 -24.35 19.23
C ASP A 246 17.41 -23.00 19.47
N PRO A 247 18.76 -22.97 19.45
CA PRO A 247 19.52 -21.74 19.65
C PRO A 247 19.22 -20.68 18.57
N MET A 248 18.82 -21.08 17.36
CA MET A 248 18.47 -20.13 16.29
C MET A 248 17.23 -19.30 16.61
N LEU A 249 16.35 -19.78 17.50
CA LEU A 249 15.25 -18.99 18.05
C LEU A 249 15.65 -18.28 19.36
N ASN A 250 16.39 -18.95 20.25
CA ASN A 250 16.69 -18.41 21.58
C ASN A 250 17.77 -17.32 21.61
N ASP A 251 18.74 -17.36 20.70
CA ASP A 251 19.91 -16.47 20.74
C ASP A 251 19.70 -15.07 20.13
N PRO A 252 18.90 -14.88 19.05
CA PRO A 252 18.68 -13.56 18.48
C PRO A 252 18.10 -12.55 19.47
N THR A 253 18.30 -11.26 19.24
CA THR A 253 17.54 -10.23 19.96
C THR A 253 16.06 -10.28 19.58
N ALA A 254 15.20 -9.66 20.38
CA ALA A 254 13.79 -9.44 20.08
C ALA A 254 13.57 -8.88 18.66
N ASP A 255 14.33 -7.85 18.28
CA ASP A 255 14.19 -7.22 16.97
C ASP A 255 14.71 -8.10 15.84
N SER A 256 15.81 -8.83 16.04
CA SER A 256 16.32 -9.78 15.04
C SER A 256 15.36 -10.96 14.85
N PHE A 257 14.72 -11.43 15.93
CA PHE A 257 13.70 -12.47 15.88
C PHE A 257 12.47 -12.00 15.08
N PHE A 258 11.96 -10.80 15.35
CA PHE A 258 10.88 -10.20 14.54
C PHE A 258 11.31 -10.07 13.07
N ASN A 259 12.50 -9.52 12.82
CA ASN A 259 13.00 -9.29 11.46
C ASN A 259 13.13 -10.61 10.65
N ALA A 260 13.44 -11.74 11.29
CA ALA A 260 13.52 -13.03 10.61
C ALA A 260 12.19 -13.44 9.92
N PHE A 261 11.05 -13.09 10.52
CA PHE A 261 9.71 -13.35 9.97
C PHE A 261 9.21 -12.23 9.06
N PHE A 262 9.42 -10.98 9.47
CA PHE A 262 8.78 -9.82 8.85
C PHE A 262 9.66 -9.11 7.80
N GLY A 263 10.97 -9.37 7.78
CA GLY A 263 11.94 -8.74 6.87
C GLY A 263 12.17 -7.24 7.10
N LEU A 264 11.56 -6.69 8.15
CA LEU A 264 11.70 -5.31 8.60
C LEU A 264 11.85 -5.28 10.13
N SER A 265 12.48 -4.24 10.65
CA SER A 265 12.44 -3.96 12.09
C SER A 265 11.02 -3.58 12.53
N LYS A 266 10.69 -3.79 13.81
CA LYS A 266 9.41 -3.40 14.40
C LYS A 266 9.00 -1.95 14.08
N PRO A 267 9.88 -0.92 14.25
CA PRO A 267 9.53 0.47 13.90
C PRO A 267 9.20 0.65 12.42
N LEU A 268 9.96 0.04 11.50
CA LEU A 268 9.71 0.15 10.07
C LEU A 268 8.45 -0.60 9.65
N TRP A 269 8.20 -1.78 10.23
CA TRP A 269 6.98 -2.54 9.96
C TRP A 269 5.75 -1.75 10.39
N LYS A 270 5.77 -1.14 11.59
CA LYS A 270 4.69 -0.29 12.11
C LYS A 270 4.41 0.93 11.21
N GLN A 271 5.44 1.49 10.58
CA GLN A 271 5.33 2.68 9.72
C GLN A 271 4.81 2.39 8.31
N GLN A 272 4.61 1.12 7.94
CA GLN A 272 4.06 0.77 6.65
C GLN A 272 2.65 1.38 6.45
N PRO A 273 2.34 1.96 5.29
CA PRO A 273 1.05 2.62 5.04
C PRO A 273 -0.20 1.75 5.29
N GLY A 274 -0.11 0.44 5.05
CA GLY A 274 -1.20 -0.50 5.26
C GLY A 274 -1.42 -0.93 6.72
N VAL A 275 -0.58 -0.49 7.65
CA VAL A 275 -0.69 -0.85 9.08
C VAL A 275 -1.67 0.06 9.81
N LYS A 276 -2.64 -0.56 10.46
CA LYS A 276 -3.52 0.13 11.41
C LYS A 276 -2.97 -0.03 12.82
N THR A 277 -2.45 1.07 13.38
CA THR A 277 -2.16 1.13 14.82
C THR A 277 -3.48 1.27 15.58
N LEU A 278 -3.71 0.37 16.53
CA LEU A 278 -4.85 0.32 17.40
C LEU A 278 -4.43 0.77 18.80
N ARG A 279 -5.34 1.48 19.47
CA ARG A 279 -5.26 1.78 20.89
C ARG A 279 -6.50 1.21 21.55
N CYS A 280 -6.29 0.48 22.62
CA CYS A 280 -7.34 -0.10 23.45
C CYS A 280 -7.00 0.19 24.90
N ASP A 281 -7.98 0.69 25.64
CA ASP A 281 -7.88 0.89 27.09
C ASP A 281 -8.39 -0.38 27.79
N GLY A 282 -7.63 -1.48 27.67
CA GLY A 282 -8.01 -2.80 28.19
C GLY A 282 -8.37 -3.81 27.10
N ASP A 283 -9.66 -4.01 26.82
CA ASP A 283 -10.11 -4.96 25.79
C ASP A 283 -9.94 -4.38 24.38
N CYS A 284 -9.23 -5.13 23.53
CA CYS A 284 -8.95 -4.78 22.15
C CYS A 284 -9.90 -5.48 21.16
N SER A 285 -10.78 -6.40 21.59
CA SER A 285 -11.64 -7.19 20.70
C SER A 285 -12.44 -6.33 19.71
N THR A 286 -13.13 -5.28 20.19
CA THR A 286 -13.95 -4.41 19.34
C THR A 286 -13.11 -3.57 18.38
N ALA A 287 -11.97 -3.05 18.84
CA ALA A 287 -11.09 -2.23 18.01
C ALA A 287 -10.46 -3.06 16.88
N VAL A 288 -10.04 -4.29 17.18
CA VAL A 288 -9.54 -5.25 16.20
C VAL A 288 -10.62 -5.61 15.19
N ALA A 289 -11.83 -5.99 15.64
CA ALA A 289 -12.94 -6.34 14.75
C ALA A 289 -13.30 -5.18 13.81
N THR A 290 -13.46 -3.97 14.35
CA THR A 290 -13.80 -2.76 13.58
C THR A 290 -12.75 -2.45 12.52
N ALA A 291 -11.46 -2.66 12.82
CA ALA A 291 -10.40 -2.45 11.86
C ALA A 291 -10.46 -3.47 10.70
N ILE A 292 -10.73 -4.74 11.01
CA ILE A 292 -10.85 -5.81 10.01
C ILE A 292 -12.08 -5.57 9.11
N ASP A 293 -13.21 -5.19 9.70
CA ASP A 293 -14.43 -4.83 8.95
C ASP A 293 -14.23 -3.59 8.08
N GLY A 294 -13.39 -2.65 8.54
CA GLY A 294 -12.89 -1.53 7.75
C GLY A 294 -11.91 -1.90 6.64
N GLY A 295 -11.60 -3.19 6.46
CA GLY A 295 -10.72 -3.72 5.41
C GLY A 295 -9.26 -3.88 5.83
N TYR A 296 -8.84 -3.40 7.02
CA TYR A 296 -7.45 -3.49 7.45
C TYR A 296 -7.02 -4.92 7.73
N ARG A 297 -5.76 -5.23 7.37
CA ARG A 297 -5.22 -6.59 7.40
C ARG A 297 -3.90 -6.70 8.14
N MET A 298 -3.24 -5.57 8.40
CA MET A 298 -2.03 -5.47 9.19
C MET A 298 -2.38 -4.59 10.40
N LEU A 299 -2.44 -5.20 11.57
CA LEU A 299 -2.86 -4.54 12.81
C LEU A 299 -1.68 -4.49 13.78
N TRP A 300 -1.52 -3.35 14.43
CA TRP A 300 -0.46 -3.12 15.40
C TRP A 300 -1.07 -2.61 16.72
N ILE A 301 -0.72 -3.25 17.83
CA ILE A 301 -1.06 -2.80 19.18
C ILE A 301 0.24 -2.49 19.93
N ASP A 302 0.33 -1.28 20.45
CA ASP A 302 1.42 -0.88 21.33
C ASP A 302 1.17 -1.42 22.74
N GLY A 303 2.10 -2.23 23.24
CA GLY A 303 2.05 -2.81 24.57
C GLY A 303 1.17 -4.05 24.66
N ASP A 304 0.64 -4.26 25.87
CA ASP A 304 -0.23 -5.39 26.19
C ASP A 304 -1.61 -5.23 25.52
N ALA A 305 -2.20 -6.35 25.13
CA ALA A 305 -3.50 -6.42 24.49
C ALA A 305 -4.32 -7.55 25.11
N ARG A 306 -5.60 -7.31 25.36
CA ARG A 306 -6.53 -8.37 25.78
C ARG A 306 -7.63 -8.54 24.75
N LEU A 307 -7.96 -9.79 24.42
CA LEU A 307 -9.15 -10.14 23.64
C LEU A 307 -10.11 -10.87 24.58
N SER A 308 -11.08 -10.13 25.13
CA SER A 308 -12.04 -10.68 26.11
C SER A 308 -13.46 -10.86 25.58
N SER A 309 -13.69 -10.59 24.30
CA SER A 309 -14.95 -10.91 23.61
C SER A 309 -14.71 -11.89 22.48
N ASP A 310 -15.69 -12.77 22.24
CA ASP A 310 -15.67 -13.73 21.13
C ASP A 310 -15.55 -12.97 19.80
N VAL A 311 -14.55 -13.34 19.00
CA VAL A 311 -14.25 -12.62 17.75
C VAL A 311 -13.59 -13.54 16.73
N THR A 312 -13.96 -13.35 15.45
CA THR A 312 -13.28 -13.99 14.33
C THR A 312 -12.41 -12.96 13.61
N LEU A 313 -11.11 -13.23 13.54
CA LEU A 313 -10.09 -12.37 12.96
C LEU A 313 -9.74 -12.85 11.56
N GLY A 314 -10.19 -12.11 10.55
CA GLY A 314 -9.96 -12.45 9.15
C GLY A 314 -10.79 -13.63 8.64
N ARG A 315 -10.49 -14.05 7.41
CA ARG A 315 -11.10 -15.21 6.73
C ARG A 315 -10.08 -15.84 5.78
N PRO A 316 -10.26 -17.08 5.27
CA PRO A 316 -9.24 -17.76 4.47
C PRO A 316 -8.71 -16.97 3.27
N GLY A 317 -9.60 -16.31 2.49
CA GLY A 317 -9.21 -15.44 1.37
C GLY A 317 -8.84 -14.01 1.77
N LYS A 318 -9.06 -13.63 3.04
CA LYS A 318 -8.67 -12.33 3.60
C LYS A 318 -8.07 -12.50 5.02
N PRO A 319 -6.90 -13.14 5.16
CA PRO A 319 -6.25 -13.37 6.45
C PRO A 319 -5.57 -12.14 7.08
N VAL A 320 -5.42 -12.09 8.40
CA VAL A 320 -4.88 -10.89 9.08
C VAL A 320 -3.52 -11.15 9.73
N VAL A 321 -2.70 -10.10 9.86
CA VAL A 321 -1.56 -10.08 10.78
C VAL A 321 -1.92 -9.20 11.96
N LEU A 322 -1.88 -9.77 13.17
CA LEU A 322 -2.02 -9.02 14.42
C LEU A 322 -0.68 -9.03 15.15
N VAL A 323 -0.11 -7.85 15.37
CA VAL A 323 1.13 -7.67 16.15
C VAL A 323 0.81 -6.91 17.43
N ALA A 324 1.10 -7.49 18.59
CA ALA A 324 1.10 -6.81 19.88
C ALA A 324 2.52 -6.79 20.45
N THR A 325 3.05 -5.63 20.84
CA THR A 325 4.45 -5.59 21.32
C THR A 325 4.63 -6.13 22.74
N GLY A 326 3.55 -6.19 23.52
CA GLY A 326 3.53 -6.76 24.87
C GLY A 326 2.84 -8.13 24.91
N THR A 327 2.20 -8.42 26.03
CA THR A 327 1.42 -9.66 26.23
C THR A 327 0.10 -9.58 25.50
N LEU A 328 -0.20 -10.55 24.65
CA LEU A 328 -1.53 -10.77 24.09
C LEU A 328 -2.26 -11.82 24.95
N ALA A 329 -3.20 -11.35 25.76
CA ALA A 329 -4.06 -12.18 26.61
C ALA A 329 -5.38 -12.50 25.90
N VAL A 330 -5.56 -13.75 25.47
CA VAL A 330 -6.78 -14.26 24.86
C VAL A 330 -7.65 -14.90 25.92
N ALA A 331 -8.71 -14.20 26.32
CA ALA A 331 -9.60 -14.55 27.42
C ALA A 331 -11.00 -15.03 26.96
N ALA A 332 -11.29 -15.01 25.66
CA ALA A 332 -12.56 -15.43 25.06
C ALA A 332 -12.33 -16.38 23.87
N SER A 333 -13.40 -16.82 23.18
CA SER A 333 -13.29 -17.69 22.01
C SER A 333 -12.86 -16.86 20.79
N VAL A 334 -11.58 -16.94 20.45
CA VAL A 334 -11.00 -16.21 19.32
C VAL A 334 -10.67 -17.17 18.19
N ASN A 335 -11.29 -16.94 17.03
CA ASN A 335 -10.97 -17.65 15.80
C ASN A 335 -10.09 -16.76 14.92
N VAL A 336 -8.99 -17.27 14.40
CA VAL A 336 -8.03 -16.49 13.59
C VAL A 336 -7.79 -17.19 12.27
N HIS A 337 -7.95 -16.44 11.18
CA HIS A 337 -7.37 -16.77 9.89
C HIS A 337 -6.22 -15.80 9.63
N GLY A 338 -4.99 -16.23 9.89
CA GLY A 338 -3.82 -15.38 9.70
C GLY A 338 -2.71 -15.64 10.71
N LEU A 339 -1.90 -14.61 10.96
CA LEU A 339 -0.71 -14.68 11.80
C LEU A 339 -0.86 -13.79 13.03
N VAL A 340 -0.59 -14.35 14.20
CA VAL A 340 -0.54 -13.61 15.47
C VAL A 340 0.91 -13.54 15.93
N TYR A 341 1.37 -12.33 16.22
CA TYR A 341 2.66 -12.07 16.85
C TYR A 341 2.44 -11.31 18.16
N ALA A 342 3.07 -11.77 19.25
CA ALA A 342 3.06 -11.03 20.50
C ALA A 342 4.44 -11.03 21.19
N GLY A 343 4.68 -10.03 22.03
CA GLY A 343 5.79 -10.04 22.99
C GLY A 343 5.72 -11.25 23.91
N ARG A 344 4.51 -11.60 24.37
CA ARG A 344 4.17 -12.86 25.04
C ARG A 344 2.77 -13.30 24.61
N ILE A 345 2.56 -14.61 24.43
CA ILE A 345 1.22 -15.17 24.20
C ILE A 345 0.69 -15.74 25.52
N ASP A 346 -0.52 -15.33 25.91
CA ASP A 346 -1.28 -15.92 27.01
C ASP A 346 -2.67 -16.31 26.50
N TRP A 347 -2.87 -17.59 26.23
CA TRP A 347 -4.09 -18.12 25.64
C TRP A 347 -4.79 -19.02 26.66
N SER A 348 -5.56 -18.40 27.55
CA SER A 348 -6.15 -19.03 28.74
C SER A 348 -7.68 -18.96 28.80
N GLY A 349 -8.32 -18.30 27.84
CA GLY A 349 -9.77 -18.13 27.73
C GLY A 349 -10.55 -19.36 27.25
N ALA A 350 -11.73 -19.12 26.67
CA ALA A 350 -12.49 -20.18 26.00
C ALA A 350 -11.72 -20.73 24.77
N PRO A 351 -11.89 -22.02 24.42
CA PRO A 351 -11.26 -22.58 23.23
C PRO A 351 -11.60 -21.80 21.95
N GLY A 352 -10.61 -21.69 21.07
CA GLY A 352 -10.73 -21.10 19.75
C GLY A 352 -9.92 -21.87 18.72
N LEU A 353 -9.85 -21.33 17.50
CA LEU A 353 -9.13 -21.93 16.38
C LEU A 353 -8.21 -20.90 15.72
N VAL A 354 -6.93 -21.22 15.57
CA VAL A 354 -6.02 -20.48 14.70
C VAL A 354 -5.75 -21.29 13.45
N ARG A 355 -6.07 -20.74 12.28
CA ARG A 355 -5.63 -21.19 10.96
C ARG A 355 -4.61 -20.20 10.41
N GLY A 356 -3.34 -20.57 10.44
CA GLY A 356 -2.23 -19.73 10.02
C GLY A 356 -1.02 -19.99 10.90
N ALA A 357 -0.60 -19.06 11.76
CA ALA A 357 0.48 -19.32 12.71
C ALA A 357 0.44 -18.36 13.91
N VAL A 358 1.03 -18.80 15.03
CA VAL A 358 1.27 -17.96 16.20
C VAL A 358 2.76 -17.87 16.47
N ILE A 359 3.26 -16.66 16.72
CA ILE A 359 4.64 -16.40 17.10
C ILE A 359 4.67 -15.63 18.43
N SER A 360 5.44 -16.12 19.40
CA SER A 360 5.75 -15.42 20.64
C SER A 360 7.23 -15.03 20.69
N GLU A 361 7.52 -13.76 21.00
CA GLU A 361 8.87 -13.25 21.22
C GLU A 361 9.46 -13.68 22.58
N SER A 362 8.64 -14.24 23.45
CA SER A 362 9.07 -14.82 24.72
C SER A 362 8.45 -16.21 24.90
N GLU A 363 7.88 -16.47 26.07
CA GLU A 363 7.12 -17.68 26.35
C GLU A 363 5.74 -17.63 25.66
N ALA A 364 5.22 -18.78 25.26
CA ALA A 364 3.82 -18.95 24.88
C ALA A 364 3.12 -19.85 25.90
N LEU A 365 2.12 -19.31 26.61
CA LEU A 365 1.25 -20.07 27.49
C LEU A 365 -0.06 -20.40 26.77
N ILE A 366 -0.33 -21.68 26.59
CA ILE A 366 -1.59 -22.21 26.07
C ILE A 366 -2.25 -23.01 27.20
N ALA A 367 -3.25 -22.44 27.85
CA ALA A 367 -3.91 -22.99 29.04
C ALA A 367 -5.34 -23.46 28.78
N ASN A 368 -5.73 -23.64 27.52
CA ASN A 368 -7.04 -24.14 27.12
C ASN A 368 -6.96 -25.14 25.96
N ALA A 369 -8.10 -25.68 25.53
CA ALA A 369 -8.23 -26.70 24.49
C ALA A 369 -8.30 -26.12 23.05
N SER A 370 -7.65 -24.98 22.77
CA SER A 370 -7.68 -24.37 21.43
C SER A 370 -6.87 -25.19 20.41
N ASP A 371 -7.27 -25.09 19.14
CA ASP A 371 -6.56 -25.71 18.03
C ASP A 371 -5.72 -24.66 17.26
N PHE A 372 -4.45 -24.98 17.02
CA PHE A 372 -3.52 -24.19 16.23
C PHE A 372 -3.12 -25.00 15.01
N VAL A 373 -3.59 -24.57 13.85
CA VAL A 373 -3.38 -25.23 12.56
C VAL A 373 -2.49 -24.37 11.70
N ARG A 374 -1.32 -24.90 11.35
CA ARG A 374 -0.46 -24.28 10.34
C ARG A 374 -1.09 -24.39 8.96
N ASP A 375 -1.78 -23.34 8.54
CA ASP A 375 -2.52 -23.31 7.28
C ASP A 375 -1.69 -22.63 6.18
N THR A 376 -1.03 -23.45 5.34
CA THR A 376 -0.16 -22.97 4.25
C THR A 376 -0.92 -22.09 3.24
N SER A 377 -2.21 -22.36 2.99
CA SER A 377 -3.00 -21.55 2.05
C SER A 377 -3.22 -20.13 2.58
N VAL A 378 -3.50 -20.02 3.88
CA VAL A 378 -3.65 -18.75 4.60
C VAL A 378 -2.33 -17.99 4.65
N LEU A 379 -1.23 -18.68 5.00
CA LEU A 379 0.11 -18.07 5.09
C LEU A 379 0.64 -17.59 3.73
N ASN A 380 0.43 -18.38 2.66
CA ASN A 380 0.76 -17.97 1.30
C ASN A 380 -0.07 -16.77 0.84
N THR A 381 -1.37 -16.74 1.17
CA THR A 381 -2.23 -15.59 0.88
C THR A 381 -1.75 -14.33 1.60
N LEU A 382 -1.36 -14.46 2.88
CA LEU A 382 -0.73 -13.37 3.65
C LEU A 382 0.54 -12.85 2.96
N GLN A 383 1.47 -13.74 2.62
CA GLN A 383 2.75 -13.37 2.03
C GLN A 383 2.60 -12.79 0.61
N ALA A 384 1.62 -13.25 -0.18
CA ALA A 384 1.45 -12.83 -1.56
C ALA A 384 0.60 -11.56 -1.72
N GLN A 385 -0.44 -11.40 -0.89
CA GLN A 385 -1.48 -10.39 -1.12
C GLN A 385 -1.59 -9.32 -0.04
N VAL A 386 -1.00 -9.55 1.15
CA VAL A 386 -1.08 -8.58 2.26
C VAL A 386 0.25 -7.87 2.41
N GLY A 387 0.20 -6.55 2.44
CA GLY A 387 1.38 -5.70 2.45
C GLY A 387 1.04 -4.25 2.14
N SER A 388 2.09 -3.45 1.93
CA SER A 388 1.99 -2.06 1.48
C SER A 388 2.77 -1.86 0.19
N PHE A 389 2.48 -0.79 -0.54
CA PHE A 389 3.25 -0.36 -1.70
C PHE A 389 4.05 0.90 -1.37
N ALA A 390 5.33 0.90 -1.73
CA ALA A 390 6.20 2.06 -1.60
C ALA A 390 6.87 2.38 -2.93
N ARG A 391 7.12 3.67 -3.19
CA ARG A 391 7.89 4.11 -4.37
C ARG A 391 9.29 3.51 -4.30
N VAL A 392 9.73 2.86 -5.38
CA VAL A 392 11.10 2.36 -5.52
C VAL A 392 12.02 3.56 -5.75
N PRO A 393 13.02 3.80 -4.89
CA PRO A 393 13.96 4.90 -5.06
C PRO A 393 14.67 4.84 -6.42
N GLY A 394 14.80 5.99 -7.09
CA GLY A 394 15.47 6.08 -8.40
C GLY A 394 14.66 5.51 -9.58
N SER A 395 13.43 5.04 -9.37
CA SER A 395 12.58 4.49 -10.44
C SER A 395 11.86 5.54 -11.31
N TRP A 396 12.02 6.81 -10.98
CA TRP A 396 11.28 7.90 -11.60
C TRP A 396 11.76 8.20 -13.02
N ARG A 397 10.82 8.42 -13.94
CA ARG A 397 11.06 8.68 -15.37
C ARG A 397 9.96 9.61 -15.92
N ASP A 398 10.30 10.44 -16.92
CA ASP A 398 9.40 11.46 -17.52
C ASP A 398 9.45 11.53 -19.06
N PHE A 399 10.04 10.52 -19.72
CA PHE A 399 10.26 10.51 -21.16
C PHE A 399 9.13 9.88 -21.99
#